data_AF-A0A545T9Y6-F1
#
_entry.id   AF-A0A545T9Y6-F1
#
_cell.length_a   1.000
_cell.length_b   1.000
_cell.length_c   1.000
_cell.angle_alpha   90.00
_cell.angle_beta   90.00
_cell.angle_gamma   90.00
#
_symmetry.space_group_name_H-M   'P 1'
#
loop_
_entity.id
_entity.type
_entity.pdbx_description
1 polymer ?
#
loop_
_entity_poly.entity_id
_entity_poly.type
_entity_poly.pdbx_seq_one_letter_code
_entity_poly.pdbx_strand_id
1 'polypeptide(L)'
;MKKLSNDGWELLEVDDNTDWWLESYWKVKSVKQNYGLAFYVLFLVDPMYVGQNKGSAVWAVGAYEEIPSERPLEGSICVMSMVKGKFDEKLGEFVTCVNEYRNETHS
;
A
#
# COMPACT_ATOMS: atom_id res chain seq x y z
N MET A 1 -8.97 10.89 -5.37
CA MET A 1 -10.16 10.12 -4.96
C MET A 1 -10.96 9.49 -6.09
N LYS A 2 -11.30 10.19 -7.20
CA LYS A 2 -12.13 9.61 -8.28
C LYS A 2 -11.61 8.29 -8.92
N LYS A 3 -10.30 8.04 -8.92
CA LYS A 3 -9.72 6.81 -9.52
C LYS A 3 -9.99 5.54 -8.69
N LEU A 4 -9.81 5.59 -7.37
CA LEU A 4 -10.06 4.43 -6.48
C LEU A 4 -11.52 3.96 -6.55
N SER A 5 -12.46 4.91 -6.48
CA SER A 5 -13.89 4.61 -6.56
C SER A 5 -14.29 4.00 -7.90
N ASN A 6 -13.65 4.41 -9.00
CA ASN A 6 -13.89 3.83 -10.32
C ASN A 6 -13.39 2.38 -10.41
N ASP A 7 -12.34 2.04 -9.67
CA ASP A 7 -11.77 0.70 -9.61
C ASP A 7 -12.41 -0.18 -8.52
N GLY A 8 -13.44 0.33 -7.82
CA GLY A 8 -14.18 -0.40 -6.79
C GLY A 8 -13.47 -0.51 -5.45
N TRP A 9 -12.62 0.47 -5.14
CA TRP A 9 -11.97 0.64 -3.86
C TRP A 9 -12.46 1.92 -3.16
N GLU A 10 -12.73 1.81 -1.87
CA GLU A 10 -13.07 2.91 -0.98
C GLU A 10 -11.91 3.15 -0.02
N LEU A 11 -11.49 4.40 0.13
CA LEU A 11 -10.52 4.81 1.14
C LEU A 11 -11.25 5.01 2.46
N LEU A 12 -10.88 4.25 3.50
CA LEU A 12 -11.50 4.31 4.81
C LEU A 12 -10.74 5.21 5.78
N GLU A 13 -9.42 5.14 5.73
CA GLU A 13 -8.54 5.76 6.74
C GLU A 13 -7.22 6.16 6.11
N VAL A 14 -6.64 7.24 6.63
CA VAL A 14 -5.27 7.67 6.38
C VAL A 14 -4.69 8.06 7.73
N ASP A 15 -3.50 7.55 8.05
CA ASP A 15 -2.75 7.97 9.22
C ASP A 15 -1.27 8.20 8.85
N ASP A 16 -0.77 9.36 9.27
CA ASP A 16 0.61 9.83 9.05
C ASP A 16 1.41 9.80 10.38
N ASN A 17 0.74 9.57 11.52
CA ASN A 17 1.36 9.44 12.84
C ASN A 17 1.92 8.02 13.05
N THR A 18 2.96 7.72 12.27
CA THR A 18 3.51 6.38 12.12
C THR A 18 4.97 6.32 12.56
N ASP A 19 5.46 5.09 12.77
CA ASP A 19 6.83 4.81 13.20
C ASP A 19 7.90 5.23 12.17
N TRP A 20 9.18 5.15 12.51
CA TRP A 20 10.30 5.64 11.69
C TRP A 20 10.40 5.02 10.29
N TRP A 21 9.93 3.78 10.13
CA TRP A 21 10.01 2.99 8.90
C TRP A 21 8.80 3.16 7.97
N LEU A 22 7.76 3.84 8.45
CA LEU A 22 6.49 4.04 7.75
C LEU A 22 6.29 5.54 7.59
N GLU A 23 6.00 6.00 6.39
CA GLU A 23 5.64 7.40 6.19
C GLU A 23 4.20 7.62 6.64
N SER A 24 3.30 6.85 6.03
CA SER A 24 1.86 6.84 6.26
C SER A 24 1.29 5.48 5.88
N TYR A 25 0.07 5.20 6.31
CA TYR A 25 -0.71 4.09 5.79
C TYR A 25 -2.11 4.53 5.40
N TRP A 26 -2.66 3.84 4.41
CA TRP A 26 -4.06 3.99 4.01
C TRP A 26 -4.79 2.68 4.21
N LYS A 27 -5.95 2.72 4.87
CA LYS A 27 -6.86 1.58 4.89
C LYS A 27 -7.83 1.70 3.73
N VAL A 28 -7.89 0.67 2.90
CA VAL A 28 -8.79 0.62 1.74
C VAL A 28 -9.67 -0.62 1.81
N LYS A 29 -10.89 -0.51 1.29
CA LYS A 29 -11.91 -1.55 1.32
C LYS A 29 -12.53 -1.74 -0.05
N SER A 30 -12.79 -2.99 -0.43
CA SER A 30 -13.51 -3.27 -1.65
C SER A 30 -15.00 -2.95 -1.50
N VAL A 31 -15.54 -2.30 -2.53
CA VAL A 31 -16.99 -2.05 -2.68
C VAL A 31 -17.60 -2.81 -3.86
N LYS A 32 -16.88 -3.80 -4.42
CA LYS A 32 -17.36 -4.67 -5.51
C LYS A 32 -17.13 -6.16 -5.22
N GLN A 33 -16.32 -6.88 -6.01
CA GLN A 33 -15.93 -8.27 -5.73
C GLN A 33 -15.28 -8.38 -4.35
N ASN A 34 -15.58 -9.46 -3.63
CA ASN A 34 -15.19 -9.66 -2.24
C ASN A 34 -15.52 -8.43 -1.37
N TYR A 35 -16.79 -8.00 -1.44
CA TYR A 35 -17.28 -6.79 -0.77
C TYR A 35 -16.92 -6.81 0.71
N GLY A 36 -16.30 -5.72 1.18
CA GLY A 36 -15.86 -5.60 2.57
C GLY A 36 -14.43 -6.06 2.84
N LEU A 37 -13.79 -6.78 1.91
CA LEU A 37 -12.35 -7.09 2.00
C LEU A 37 -11.57 -5.78 2.17
N ALA A 38 -10.76 -5.72 3.21
CA ALA A 38 -9.95 -4.56 3.54
C ALA A 38 -8.48 -4.94 3.68
N PHE A 39 -7.60 -4.02 3.32
CA PHE A 39 -6.17 -4.13 3.50
C PHE A 39 -5.56 -2.73 3.67
N TYR A 40 -4.29 -2.69 4.01
CA TYR A 40 -3.51 -1.48 4.24
C TYR A 40 -2.51 -1.28 3.11
N VAL A 41 -2.45 -0.05 2.59
CA VAL A 41 -1.37 0.42 1.72
C VAL A 41 -0.37 1.17 2.59
N LEU A 42 0.85 0.66 2.71
CA LEU A 42 1.93 1.23 3.50
C LEU A 42 2.95 1.93 2.61
N PHE A 43 3.32 3.16 2.95
CA PHE A 43 4.38 3.93 2.29
C PHE A 43 5.69 3.74 3.06
N LEU A 44 6.51 2.79 2.63
CA LEU A 44 7.70 2.33 3.36
C LEU A 44 8.88 3.28 3.15
N VAL A 45 9.57 3.63 4.24
CA VAL A 45 10.76 4.50 4.26
C VAL A 45 12.05 3.69 4.09
N ASP A 46 13.00 4.24 3.34
CA ASP A 46 14.33 3.65 3.11
C ASP A 46 15.01 3.42 4.48
N PRO A 47 15.48 2.20 4.79
CA PRO A 47 16.08 1.91 6.11
C PRO A 47 17.38 2.68 6.35
N MET A 48 18.04 3.10 5.28
CA MET A 48 19.28 3.88 5.33
C MET A 48 19.03 5.39 5.42
N TYR A 49 17.77 5.83 5.35
CA TYR A 49 17.45 7.25 5.44
C TYR A 49 17.65 7.78 6.86
N VAL A 50 18.46 8.83 6.96
CA VAL A 50 18.67 9.58 8.19
C VAL A 50 18.19 11.00 7.95
N GLY A 51 16.96 11.30 8.37
CA GLY A 51 16.36 12.62 8.22
C GLY A 51 14.97 12.69 8.83
N GLN A 52 14.42 13.91 8.88
CA GLN A 52 13.11 14.17 9.50
C GLN A 52 11.94 14.10 8.51
N ASN A 53 12.22 14.22 7.20
CA ASN A 53 11.18 14.24 6.17
C ASN A 53 11.02 12.85 5.53
N LYS A 54 10.24 11.99 6.21
CA LYS A 54 9.93 10.61 5.76
C LYS A 54 9.39 10.56 4.32
N GLY A 55 8.59 11.54 3.90
CA GLY A 55 8.01 11.60 2.56
C GLY A 55 9.04 11.61 1.43
N SER A 56 10.20 12.23 1.64
CA SER A 56 11.30 12.24 0.65
C SER A 56 12.06 10.91 0.55
N ALA A 57 11.80 10.00 1.49
CA ALA A 57 12.52 8.75 1.67
C ALA A 57 11.63 7.52 1.44
N VAL A 58 10.42 7.69 0.92
CA VAL A 58 9.56 6.57 0.53
C VAL A 58 10.25 5.81 -0.62
N TRP A 59 10.67 4.58 -0.35
CA TRP A 59 11.37 3.73 -1.31
C TRP A 59 10.47 2.65 -1.89
N ALA A 60 9.36 2.33 -1.21
CA ALA A 60 8.41 1.32 -1.65
C ALA A 60 6.99 1.60 -1.15
N VAL A 61 6.00 1.04 -1.85
CA VAL A 61 4.61 0.98 -1.41
C VAL A 61 4.21 -0.48 -1.37
N GLY A 62 3.66 -0.92 -0.24
CA GLY A 62 3.22 -2.31 -0.06
C GLY A 62 1.77 -2.42 0.38
N ALA A 63 1.11 -3.50 -0.02
CA ALA A 63 -0.23 -3.88 0.42
C ALA A 63 -0.13 -5.01 1.45
N TYR A 64 -0.82 -4.90 2.59
CA TYR A 64 -0.79 -5.86 3.69
C TYR A 64 -2.17 -6.03 4.33
N GLU A 65 -2.50 -7.22 4.82
CA GLU A 65 -3.77 -7.46 5.52
C GLU A 65 -3.87 -6.70 6.84
N GLU A 66 -2.74 -6.55 7.53
CA GLU A 66 -2.60 -5.86 8.80
C GLU A 66 -1.39 -4.92 8.78
N ILE A 67 -1.36 -3.94 9.69
CA ILE A 67 -0.18 -3.09 9.87
C ILE A 67 0.81 -3.87 10.73
N PRO A 68 2.02 -4.17 10.23
CA PRO A 68 3.06 -4.82 11.02
C PRO A 68 3.44 -3.97 12.25
N SER A 69 3.71 -4.62 13.38
CA SER A 69 4.20 -3.94 14.60
C SER A 69 5.61 -3.39 14.44
N GLU A 70 6.37 -3.96 13.51
CA GLU A 70 7.75 -3.60 13.18
C GLU A 70 7.93 -3.58 11.68
N ARG A 71 9.04 -3.02 11.20
CA ARG A 71 9.37 -2.97 9.78
C ARG A 71 9.28 -4.38 9.14
N PRO A 72 8.39 -4.59 8.16
CA PRO A 72 8.20 -5.92 7.57
C PRO A 72 9.40 -6.33 6.70
N LEU A 73 9.77 -7.61 6.79
CA LEU A 73 10.69 -8.28 5.85
C LEU A 73 9.94 -9.09 4.79
N GLU A 74 8.71 -9.52 5.11
CA GLU A 74 7.84 -10.36 4.31
C GLU A 74 6.36 -10.10 4.67
N GLY A 75 5.43 -10.85 4.08
CA GLY A 75 4.00 -10.79 4.42
C GLY A 75 3.19 -9.73 3.66
N SER A 76 3.78 -9.08 2.65
CA SER A 76 3.03 -8.22 1.74
C SER A 76 2.18 -9.05 0.78
N ILE A 77 0.96 -8.61 0.54
CA ILE A 77 0.13 -9.06 -0.60
C ILE A 77 0.86 -8.70 -1.91
N CYS A 78 1.28 -7.44 -2.01
CA CYS A 78 2.00 -6.89 -3.17
C CYS A 78 2.96 -5.80 -2.70
N VAL A 79 4.07 -5.59 -3.42
CA VAL A 79 4.97 -4.46 -3.16
C VAL A 79 5.48 -3.87 -4.47
N MET A 80 5.53 -2.54 -4.55
CA MET A 80 6.22 -1.82 -5.62
C MET A 80 7.37 -0.99 -5.05
N SER A 81 8.54 -1.08 -5.67
CA SER A 81 9.68 -0.22 -5.40
C SER A 81 9.63 1.07 -6.23
N MET A 82 10.03 2.21 -5.66
CA MET A 82 10.12 3.50 -6.33
C MET A 82 11.37 3.57 -7.23
N VAL A 83 11.27 3.03 -8.45
CA VAL A 83 12.36 3.06 -9.44
C VAL A 83 12.19 4.24 -10.38
N LYS A 84 13.24 5.07 -10.51
CA LYS A 84 13.25 6.24 -11.39
C LYS A 84 12.91 5.83 -12.84
N GLY A 85 11.91 6.51 -13.40
CA GLY A 85 11.46 6.29 -14.78
C GLY A 85 10.55 5.07 -14.99
N LYS A 86 10.24 4.30 -13.93
CA LYS A 86 9.34 3.13 -13.99
C LYS A 86 8.10 3.26 -13.12
N PHE A 87 7.81 4.45 -12.61
CA PHE A 87 6.73 4.66 -11.66
C PHE A 87 5.38 4.18 -12.21
N ASP A 88 5.00 4.60 -13.42
CA ASP A 88 3.71 4.24 -14.00
C ASP A 88 3.58 2.73 -14.29
N GLU A 89 4.65 2.09 -14.76
CA GLU A 89 4.73 0.64 -14.98
C GLU A 89 4.52 -0.12 -13.67
N LYS A 90 5.30 0.24 -12.63
CA LYS A 90 5.24 -0.41 -11.31
C LYS A 90 3.93 -0.15 -10.58
N LEU A 91 3.35 1.03 -10.75
CA LEU A 91 2.02 1.33 -10.23
C LEU A 91 0.95 0.47 -10.92
N GLY A 92 1.04 0.28 -12.24
CA GLY A 92 0.13 -0.59 -12.99
C GLY A 92 0.21 -2.05 -12.53
N GLU A 93 1.43 -2.57 -12.35
CA GLU A 93 1.66 -3.91 -11.79
C GLU A 93 1.08 -4.03 -10.38
N PHE A 94 1.33 -3.05 -9.50
CA PHE A 94 0.82 -3.04 -8.13
C PHE A 94 -0.71 -3.04 -8.08
N VAL A 95 -1.35 -2.18 -8.87
CA VAL A 95 -2.81 -2.11 -8.96
C VAL A 95 -3.40 -3.41 -9.50
N THR A 96 -2.74 -4.05 -10.46
CA THR A 96 -3.17 -5.35 -11.01
C THR A 96 -3.10 -6.42 -9.92
N CYS A 97 -1.98 -6.53 -9.22
CA CYS A 97 -1.78 -7.49 -8.13
C CYS A 97 -2.82 -7.33 -7.00
N VAL A 98 -3.09 -6.10 -6.55
CA VAL A 98 -4.13 -5.83 -5.54
C VAL A 98 -5.54 -6.16 -6.04
N ASN A 99 -5.80 -5.95 -7.34
CA ASN A 99 -7.08 -6.31 -7.95
C ASN A 99 -7.25 -7.83 -8.08
N GLU A 100 -6.17 -8.58 -8.31
CA GLU A 100 -6.15 -10.05 -8.29
C GLU A 100 -6.42 -10.56 -6.89
N TYR A 101 -5.72 -10.04 -5.88
CA TYR A 101 -5.97 -10.37 -4.47
C TYR A 101 -7.43 -10.18 -4.05
N ARG A 102 -8.10 -9.11 -4.52
CA ARG A 102 -9.55 -8.93 -4.30
C ARG A 102 -10.39 -10.05 -4.91
N ASN A 103 -10.01 -10.50 -6.10
CA ASN A 103 -10.80 -11.45 -6.87
C ASN A 103 -10.58 -12.89 -6.41
N GLU A 104 -9.54 -13.15 -5.62
CA GLU A 104 -9.31 -14.42 -4.95
C GLU A 104 -10.33 -14.64 -3.82
N THR A 105 -10.86 -15.85 -3.73
CA THR A 105 -11.75 -16.25 -2.65
C THR A 105 -10.91 -16.65 -1.44
N HIS A 106 -10.66 -15.68 -0.55
CA HIS A 106 -10.10 -15.95 0.77
C HIS A 106 -11.21 -16.56 1.63
N SER A 107 -11.08 -17.86 1.95
CA SER A 107 -12.09 -18.67 2.67
C SER A 107 -11.69 -18.97 4.09
#